data_AF-A0A1M5TLA0-F1
#
_entry.id   AF-A0A1M5TLA0-F1
#
_cell.length_a   1.000
_cell.length_b   1.000
_cell.length_c   1.000
_cell.angle_alpha   90.00
_cell.angle_beta   90.00
_cell.angle_gamma   90.00
#
_symmetry.space_group_name_H-M   'P 1'
#
loop_
_entity.id
_entity.type
_entity.pdbx_description
1 polymer ?
#
loop_
_entity_poly.entity_id
_entity_poly.type
_entity_poly.pdbx_seq_one_letter_code
_entity_poly.pdbx_strand_id
1 'polypeptide(L)'
;MKIVLLSLLTLIAFNLESNAQEVQTNENGEPPFEPNNPYVHDPVMAKDGDTYYVFGTGVGISVMSSKDLKTWKKEAPIFSEVPEWTKEALPGFSNHIWAPDIIFYQGRYHIFYSCNAKPGKPHAAIGHASTPTLDPESSDFKWTDHGKIVQSVMGRDTWQAIDANAIIDESGTPWLAFGSFWDGIKLVKLKDDMSAMAWPQEWHSLARRPSTQQPYEYELTDSQIEAAFLYEHNDYYYLFVSLDMCCRGINSDYKIAVGRSKELTGPYIDRAGFTMLDGNSTVIAIGDGKQFAALGHNSVYEIDGEDYLFAHGYSIPDDGESKLIITPIHWDNDDWPIIDINERLTK
;
A
#
# COMPACT_ATOMS: atom_id res chain seq x y z
N MET A 1 -48.67 -63.39 19.01
CA MET A 1 -48.74 -62.87 17.64
C MET A 1 -48.43 -61.38 17.68
N LYS A 2 -47.17 -61.00 17.46
CA LYS A 2 -46.72 -59.64 17.17
C LYS A 2 -45.44 -59.79 16.34
N ILE A 3 -45.57 -59.57 15.04
CA ILE A 3 -44.48 -59.56 14.07
C ILE A 3 -43.88 -58.16 14.12
N VAL A 4 -42.58 -58.05 14.42
CA VAL A 4 -41.83 -56.80 14.28
C VAL A 4 -41.07 -56.90 12.97
N LEU A 5 -41.52 -56.14 11.97
CA LEU A 5 -40.82 -55.93 10.71
C LEU A 5 -39.73 -54.88 10.95
N LEU A 6 -38.45 -55.24 10.81
CA LEU A 6 -37.37 -54.27 10.67
C LEU A 6 -37.22 -53.93 9.18
N SER A 7 -37.60 -52.71 8.81
CA SER A 7 -37.29 -52.13 7.50
C SER A 7 -35.88 -51.52 7.54
N LEU A 8 -34.95 -52.09 6.78
CA LEU A 8 -33.63 -51.52 6.53
C LEU A 8 -33.75 -50.42 5.47
N LEU A 9 -33.63 -49.15 5.85
CA LEU A 9 -33.42 -48.05 4.90
C LEU A 9 -31.91 -47.85 4.74
N THR A 10 -31.38 -48.13 3.55
CA THR A 10 -29.99 -47.83 3.20
C THR A 10 -29.93 -46.40 2.66
N LEU A 11 -29.37 -45.47 3.44
CA LEU A 11 -29.13 -44.09 3.02
C LEU A 11 -27.84 -44.07 2.19
N ILE A 12 -27.95 -43.84 0.89
CA ILE A 12 -26.78 -43.58 0.02
C ILE A 12 -26.44 -42.10 0.16
N ALA A 13 -25.37 -41.78 0.89
CA ALA A 13 -24.79 -40.46 0.89
C ALA A 13 -23.96 -40.28 -0.40
N PHE A 14 -24.39 -39.37 -1.27
CA PHE A 14 -23.56 -38.86 -2.35
C PHE A 14 -22.58 -37.85 -1.76
N ASN A 15 -21.30 -38.22 -1.67
CA ASN A 15 -20.22 -37.28 -1.44
C ASN A 15 -20.01 -36.46 -2.73
N LEU A 16 -20.47 -35.21 -2.73
CA LEU A 16 -19.98 -34.19 -3.64
C LEU A 16 -18.67 -33.65 -3.04
N GLU A 17 -17.55 -34.25 -3.42
CA GLU A 17 -16.25 -33.62 -3.21
C GLU A 17 -16.14 -32.43 -4.17
N SER A 18 -16.19 -31.21 -3.63
CA SER A 18 -15.80 -30.02 -4.36
C SER A 18 -14.28 -30.10 -4.57
N ASN A 19 -13.86 -30.39 -5.80
CA ASN A 19 -12.49 -30.14 -6.23
C ASN A 19 -12.30 -28.62 -6.37
N ALA A 20 -12.06 -27.93 -5.26
CA ALA A 20 -11.34 -26.66 -5.31
C ALA A 20 -9.90 -27.01 -5.70
N GLN A 21 -9.45 -26.57 -6.87
CA GLN A 21 -8.03 -26.65 -7.20
C GLN A 21 -7.29 -25.74 -6.21
N GLU A 22 -6.40 -26.32 -5.40
CA GLU A 22 -5.45 -25.53 -4.61
C GLU A 22 -4.63 -24.68 -5.58
N VAL A 23 -4.72 -23.35 -5.44
CA VAL A 23 -3.84 -22.42 -6.15
C VAL A 23 -2.41 -22.71 -5.69
N GLN A 24 -1.56 -23.15 -6.61
CA GLN A 24 -0.17 -23.44 -6.28
C GLN A 24 0.59 -22.14 -6.03
N THR A 25 0.91 -21.88 -4.77
CA THR A 25 1.74 -20.75 -4.35
C THR A 25 3.22 -21.15 -4.27
N ASN A 26 4.10 -20.17 -4.39
CA ASN A 26 5.53 -20.33 -4.15
C ASN A 26 5.83 -20.41 -2.64
N GLU A 27 7.10 -20.59 -2.28
CA GLU A 27 7.56 -20.71 -0.89
C GLU A 27 7.22 -19.51 0.02
N ASN A 28 6.88 -18.36 -0.58
CA ASN A 28 6.46 -17.14 0.11
C ASN A 28 4.94 -16.95 0.14
N GLY A 29 4.16 -17.92 -0.36
CA GLY A 29 2.70 -17.83 -0.43
C GLY A 29 2.19 -16.98 -1.59
N GLU A 30 3.05 -16.54 -2.52
CA GLU A 30 2.64 -15.78 -3.70
C GLU A 30 2.31 -16.73 -4.86
N PRO A 31 1.38 -16.37 -5.76
CA PRO A 31 1.10 -17.13 -6.98
C PRO A 31 2.30 -17.13 -7.95
N PRO A 32 2.28 -18.00 -8.99
CA PRO A 32 3.30 -17.98 -10.03
C PRO A 32 3.38 -16.61 -10.71
N PHE A 33 4.59 -16.16 -11.04
CA PHE A 33 4.77 -14.84 -11.66
C PHE A 33 4.21 -14.80 -13.08
N GLU A 34 3.30 -13.85 -13.34
CA GLU A 34 2.68 -13.61 -14.63
C GLU A 34 3.16 -12.29 -15.24
N PRO A 35 4.03 -12.30 -16.28
CA PRO A 35 4.63 -11.08 -16.81
C PRO A 35 3.66 -9.99 -17.29
N ASN A 36 2.47 -10.37 -17.76
CA ASN A 36 1.49 -9.41 -18.32
C ASN A 36 0.31 -9.12 -17.39
N ASN A 37 0.28 -9.76 -16.21
CA ASN A 37 -0.75 -9.57 -15.19
C ASN A 37 -0.17 -9.94 -13.81
N PRO A 38 0.91 -9.27 -13.38
CA PRO A 38 1.68 -9.71 -12.23
C PRO A 38 0.87 -9.53 -10.94
N TYR A 39 1.05 -10.48 -10.03
CA TYR A 39 0.69 -10.29 -8.64
C TYR A 39 1.51 -9.14 -8.05
N VAL A 40 0.83 -8.25 -7.31
CA VAL A 40 1.46 -7.25 -6.47
C VAL A 40 0.49 -6.85 -5.37
N HIS A 41 1.02 -6.47 -4.21
CA HIS A 41 0.26 -5.81 -3.15
C HIS A 41 1.04 -4.55 -2.75
N ASP A 42 0.33 -3.45 -2.51
CA ASP A 42 0.87 -2.14 -2.13
C ASP A 42 1.98 -1.61 -3.07
N PRO A 43 1.69 -1.41 -4.37
CA PRO A 43 2.71 -1.05 -5.36
C PRO A 43 3.13 0.42 -5.29
N VAL A 44 4.44 0.64 -5.38
CA VAL A 44 5.07 1.93 -5.71
C VAL A 44 6.05 1.77 -6.86
N MET A 45 6.37 2.85 -7.56
CA MET A 45 7.14 2.82 -8.80
C MET A 45 8.25 3.87 -8.79
N ALA A 46 9.40 3.50 -9.34
CA ALA A 46 10.45 4.45 -9.71
C ALA A 46 11.01 4.09 -11.09
N LYS A 47 11.59 5.08 -11.76
CA LYS A 47 12.30 4.89 -13.03
C LYS A 47 13.80 5.14 -12.83
N ASP A 48 14.63 4.25 -13.37
CA ASP A 48 16.08 4.43 -13.50
C ASP A 48 16.49 4.19 -14.96
N GLY A 49 17.07 5.23 -15.57
CA GLY A 49 17.28 5.28 -17.01
C GLY A 49 15.98 5.08 -17.80
N ASP A 50 15.95 4.02 -18.62
CA ASP A 50 14.81 3.61 -19.44
C ASP A 50 13.99 2.46 -18.81
N THR A 51 14.23 2.13 -17.54
CA THR A 51 13.60 1.00 -16.85
C THR A 51 12.69 1.48 -15.72
N TYR A 52 11.45 1.02 -15.74
CA TYR A 52 10.51 1.16 -14.64
C TYR A 52 10.68 0.01 -13.66
N TYR A 53 10.66 0.30 -12.37
CA TYR A 53 10.70 -0.67 -11.29
C TYR A 53 9.46 -0.48 -10.43
N VAL A 54 8.74 -1.56 -10.17
CA VAL A 54 7.67 -1.59 -9.18
C VAL A 54 8.14 -2.38 -7.97
N PHE A 55 7.93 -1.80 -6.81
CA PHE A 55 8.19 -2.39 -5.50
C PHE A 55 6.85 -2.68 -4.83
N GLY A 56 6.74 -3.81 -4.16
CA GLY A 56 5.53 -4.18 -3.45
C GLY A 56 5.80 -4.89 -2.15
N THR A 57 4.73 -5.08 -1.40
CA THR A 57 4.69 -5.96 -0.22
C THR A 57 5.15 -7.37 -0.60
N GLY A 58 5.97 -7.97 0.26
CA GLY A 58 6.47 -9.33 0.08
C GLY A 58 7.68 -9.64 0.97
N VAL A 59 8.20 -10.86 0.85
CA VAL A 59 9.43 -11.26 1.56
C VAL A 59 10.60 -10.42 1.05
N GLY A 60 11.13 -9.56 1.92
CA GLY A 60 12.26 -8.69 1.60
C GLY A 60 11.95 -7.52 0.67
N ILE A 61 10.68 -7.14 0.49
CA ILE A 61 10.17 -6.21 -0.54
C ILE A 61 10.27 -6.85 -1.93
N SER A 62 9.11 -7.13 -2.54
CA SER A 62 9.06 -7.69 -3.90
C SER A 62 9.43 -6.63 -4.93
N VAL A 63 10.11 -7.05 -6.00
CA VAL A 63 10.57 -6.14 -7.07
C VAL A 63 10.27 -6.75 -8.43
N MET A 64 9.76 -5.93 -9.34
CA MET A 64 9.65 -6.26 -10.75
C MET A 64 10.06 -5.06 -11.61
N SER A 65 10.59 -5.33 -12.80
CA SER A 65 11.04 -4.31 -13.74
C SER A 65 10.32 -4.41 -15.08
N SER A 66 10.19 -3.29 -15.79
CA SER A 66 9.59 -3.22 -17.12
C SER A 66 10.22 -2.11 -17.95
N LYS A 67 10.24 -2.28 -19.27
CA LYS A 67 10.61 -1.24 -20.23
C LYS A 67 9.40 -0.47 -20.79
N ASP A 68 8.19 -1.01 -20.62
CA ASP A 68 6.99 -0.56 -21.32
C ASP A 68 5.73 -0.46 -20.45
N LEU A 69 5.86 -0.69 -19.14
CA LEU A 69 4.78 -0.75 -18.14
C LEU A 69 3.73 -1.85 -18.37
N LYS A 70 3.97 -2.76 -19.33
CA LYS A 70 3.00 -3.79 -19.75
C LYS A 70 3.53 -5.19 -19.49
N THR A 71 4.79 -5.43 -19.82
CA THR A 71 5.44 -6.71 -19.59
C THR A 71 6.51 -6.54 -18.51
N TRP A 72 6.38 -7.35 -17.47
CA TRP A 72 7.18 -7.28 -16.25
C TRP A 72 8.13 -8.46 -16.15
N LYS A 73 9.31 -8.21 -15.59
CA LYS A 73 10.31 -9.20 -15.20
C LYS A 73 10.41 -9.21 -13.68
N LYS A 74 10.34 -10.39 -13.05
CA LYS A 74 10.61 -10.54 -11.63
C LYS A 74 12.09 -10.25 -11.35
N GLU A 75 12.36 -9.43 -10.35
CA GLU A 75 13.72 -9.12 -9.87
C GLU A 75 13.94 -9.71 -8.46
N ALA A 76 15.18 -9.62 -7.98
CA ALA A 76 15.50 -10.01 -6.61
C ALA A 76 14.87 -9.05 -5.59
N PRO A 77 14.42 -9.55 -4.42
CA PRO A 77 13.95 -8.68 -3.35
C PRO A 77 15.08 -7.81 -2.80
N ILE A 78 14.73 -6.69 -2.18
CA ILE A 78 15.71 -5.73 -1.61
C ILE A 78 16.46 -6.35 -0.43
N PHE A 79 15.74 -7.00 0.47
CA PHE A 79 16.28 -7.58 1.71
C PHE A 79 16.28 -9.11 1.65
N SER A 80 17.45 -9.71 1.45
CA SER A 80 17.61 -11.17 1.56
C SER A 80 17.52 -11.68 3.00
N GLU A 81 17.72 -10.80 3.98
CA GLU A 81 17.68 -11.11 5.42
C GLU A 81 16.82 -10.09 6.17
N VAL A 82 16.30 -10.48 7.33
CA VAL A 82 15.58 -9.59 8.24
C VAL A 82 16.47 -8.39 8.61
N PRO A 83 16.02 -7.12 8.45
CA PRO A 83 16.80 -5.96 8.86
C PRO A 83 17.17 -6.02 10.35
N GLU A 84 18.47 -5.86 10.68
CA GLU A 84 18.99 -6.18 12.01
C GLU A 84 18.28 -5.43 13.15
N TRP A 85 17.94 -4.16 12.90
CA TRP A 85 17.30 -3.28 13.87
C TRP A 85 15.91 -3.79 14.31
N THR A 86 15.24 -4.61 13.51
CA THR A 86 13.91 -5.14 13.85
C THR A 86 13.98 -6.17 14.95
N LYS A 87 15.14 -6.83 15.18
CA LYS A 87 15.27 -7.84 16.25
C LYS A 87 15.02 -7.23 17.64
N GLU A 88 15.46 -5.99 17.85
CA GLU A 88 15.20 -5.25 19.07
C GLU A 88 13.87 -4.49 19.01
N ALA A 89 13.61 -3.77 17.92
CA ALA A 89 12.44 -2.90 17.83
C ALA A 89 11.12 -3.67 17.75
N LEU A 90 11.14 -4.83 17.08
CA LEU A 90 9.99 -5.63 16.68
C LEU A 90 10.28 -7.15 16.82
N PRO A 91 10.49 -7.66 18.04
CA PRO A 91 10.81 -9.06 18.26
C PRO A 91 9.75 -9.99 17.65
N GLY A 92 10.18 -10.91 16.77
CA GLY A 92 9.32 -11.86 16.07
C GLY A 92 8.92 -11.46 14.64
N PHE A 93 9.39 -10.32 14.12
CA PHE A 93 9.20 -9.97 12.71
C PHE A 93 9.89 -10.97 11.76
N SER A 94 9.20 -11.36 10.68
CA SER A 94 9.55 -12.50 9.80
C SER A 94 9.92 -12.13 8.36
N ASN A 95 10.55 -10.97 8.15
CA ASN A 95 10.98 -10.42 6.84
C ASN A 95 9.90 -10.21 5.77
N HIS A 96 8.62 -10.39 6.10
CA HIS A 96 7.53 -10.01 5.20
C HIS A 96 7.30 -8.51 5.36
N ILE A 97 7.93 -7.73 4.49
CA ILE A 97 7.98 -6.27 4.56
C ILE A 97 6.84 -5.70 3.73
N TRP A 98 6.15 -4.68 4.25
CA TRP A 98 4.92 -4.16 3.66
C TRP A 98 5.10 -2.73 3.14
N ALA A 99 4.22 -2.36 2.20
CA ALA A 99 3.96 -1.00 1.76
C ALA A 99 5.23 -0.16 1.59
N PRO A 100 6.11 -0.54 0.65
CA PRO A 100 7.27 0.26 0.34
C PRO A 100 6.84 1.59 -0.28
N ASP A 101 7.64 2.63 -0.10
CA ASP A 101 7.56 3.90 -0.84
C ASP A 101 8.93 4.31 -1.30
N ILE A 102 9.06 4.80 -2.54
CA ILE A 102 10.34 5.11 -3.15
C ILE A 102 10.36 6.52 -3.73
N ILE A 103 11.43 7.26 -3.42
CA ILE A 103 11.68 8.60 -3.94
C ILE A 103 13.14 8.74 -4.39
N PHE A 104 13.39 9.43 -5.50
CA PHE A 104 14.73 9.83 -5.89
C PHE A 104 15.04 11.22 -5.33
N TYR A 105 16.02 11.31 -4.44
CA TYR A 105 16.38 12.55 -3.76
C TYR A 105 17.88 12.60 -3.49
N GLN A 106 18.49 13.77 -3.70
CA GLN A 106 19.93 14.02 -3.51
C GLN A 106 20.84 12.94 -4.14
N GLY A 107 20.49 12.47 -5.35
CA GLY A 107 21.31 11.54 -6.13
C GLY A 107 21.19 10.07 -5.71
N ARG A 108 20.16 9.71 -4.93
CA ARG A 108 19.92 8.34 -4.49
C ARG A 108 18.44 8.01 -4.57
N TYR A 109 18.14 6.73 -4.72
CA TYR A 109 16.81 6.19 -4.47
C TYR A 109 16.70 5.87 -2.97
N HIS A 110 15.72 6.46 -2.31
CA HIS A 110 15.37 6.23 -0.91
C HIS A 110 14.10 5.40 -0.88
N ILE A 111 14.14 4.25 -0.21
CA ILE A 111 12.96 3.40 0.00
C ILE A 111 12.60 3.35 1.48
N PHE A 112 11.37 3.73 1.80
CA PHE A 112 10.77 3.55 3.11
C PHE A 112 9.95 2.26 3.11
N TYR A 113 9.88 1.58 4.24
CA TYR A 113 9.24 0.26 4.29
C TYR A 113 8.67 -0.05 5.67
N SER A 114 7.60 -0.84 5.70
CA SER A 114 6.85 -1.12 6.91
C SER A 114 7.18 -2.50 7.48
N CYS A 115 7.50 -2.55 8.77
CA CYS A 115 7.71 -3.78 9.52
C CYS A 115 6.63 -3.89 10.60
N ASN A 116 5.84 -4.97 10.56
CA ASN A 116 4.84 -5.25 11.57
C ASN A 116 5.04 -6.66 12.15
N ALA A 117 5.43 -6.75 13.42
CA ALA A 117 5.65 -8.05 14.06
C ALA A 117 4.35 -8.78 14.41
N LYS A 118 3.22 -8.06 14.49
CA LYS A 118 1.92 -8.62 14.86
C LYS A 118 0.80 -7.90 14.09
N PRO A 119 0.39 -8.45 12.94
CA PRO A 119 -0.74 -7.92 12.16
C PRO A 119 -1.97 -7.64 13.04
N GLY A 120 -2.69 -6.56 12.77
CA GLY A 120 -3.85 -6.11 13.57
C GLY A 120 -3.48 -5.41 14.88
N LYS A 121 -2.20 -5.08 15.10
CA LYS A 121 -1.71 -4.35 16.27
C LYS A 121 -0.86 -3.15 15.83
N PRO A 122 -0.94 -1.99 16.53
CA PRO A 122 -0.11 -0.81 16.30
C PRO A 122 1.32 -1.00 16.81
N HIS A 123 1.86 -2.21 16.75
CA HIS A 123 3.24 -2.54 17.09
C HIS A 123 4.03 -2.73 15.79
N ALA A 124 4.32 -1.60 15.16
CA ALA A 124 4.92 -1.51 13.85
C ALA A 124 5.99 -0.41 13.82
N ALA A 125 6.84 -0.46 12.82
CA ALA A 125 7.84 0.56 12.59
C ALA A 125 8.11 0.72 11.09
N ILE A 126 8.45 1.94 10.70
CA ILE A 126 8.92 2.26 9.35
C ILE A 126 10.44 2.32 9.38
N GLY A 127 11.07 1.57 8.47
CA GLY A 127 12.50 1.64 8.19
C GLY A 127 12.80 2.43 6.91
N HIS A 128 14.08 2.72 6.69
CA HIS A 128 14.58 3.42 5.51
C HIS A 128 15.83 2.74 4.98
N ALA A 129 15.92 2.56 3.66
CA ALA A 129 17.13 2.14 2.96
C ALA A 129 17.37 3.03 1.73
N SER A 130 18.58 3.00 1.18
CA SER A 130 18.87 3.72 -0.06
C SER A 130 19.87 3.00 -0.97
N THR A 131 19.78 3.26 -2.27
CA THR A 131 20.72 2.79 -3.28
C THR A 131 21.07 3.92 -4.26
N PRO A 132 22.29 3.97 -4.83
CA PRO A 132 22.62 4.96 -5.88
C PRO A 132 21.84 4.74 -7.19
N THR A 133 21.45 3.50 -7.47
CA THR A 133 20.82 3.06 -8.73
C THR A 133 19.92 1.86 -8.48
N LEU A 134 18.92 1.66 -9.33
CA LEU A 134 18.02 0.50 -9.34
C LEU A 134 18.47 -0.60 -10.32
N ASP A 135 19.46 -0.32 -11.19
CA ASP A 135 20.00 -1.29 -12.13
C ASP A 135 20.85 -2.35 -11.41
N PRO A 136 20.40 -3.61 -11.31
CA PRO A 136 21.14 -4.66 -10.59
C PRO A 136 22.47 -5.03 -11.26
N GLU A 137 22.67 -4.68 -12.53
CA GLU A 137 23.92 -4.96 -13.26
C GLU A 137 24.98 -3.86 -13.04
N SER A 138 24.60 -2.72 -12.44
CA SER A 138 25.52 -1.64 -12.13
C SER A 138 26.47 -2.02 -11.00
N SER A 139 27.75 -1.63 -11.13
CA SER A 139 28.74 -1.81 -10.06
C SER A 139 28.43 -1.01 -8.79
N ASP A 140 27.60 0.04 -8.92
CA ASP A 140 27.18 0.89 -7.80
C ASP A 140 25.91 0.39 -7.12
N PHE A 141 25.27 -0.66 -7.66
CA PHE A 141 24.04 -1.21 -7.12
C PHE A 141 24.27 -1.82 -5.74
N LYS A 142 23.75 -1.14 -4.72
CA LYS A 142 23.80 -1.60 -3.34
C LYS A 142 22.78 -0.87 -2.47
N TRP A 143 21.84 -1.64 -1.95
CA TRP A 143 20.98 -1.19 -0.86
C TRP A 143 21.78 -1.04 0.44
N THR A 144 21.62 0.12 1.08
CA THR A 144 22.15 0.44 2.41
C THR A 144 20.97 0.70 3.33
N ASP A 145 20.78 -0.16 4.33
CA ASP A 145 19.78 0.03 5.37
C ASP A 145 20.24 1.09 6.37
N HIS A 146 19.38 2.08 6.62
CA HIS A 146 19.60 3.18 7.57
C HIS A 146 18.86 2.96 8.88
N GLY A 147 18.05 1.89 8.95
CA GLY A 147 17.35 1.49 10.15
C GLY A 147 16.01 2.20 10.32
N LYS A 148 15.60 2.33 11.58
CA LYS A 148 14.26 2.73 11.98
C LYS A 148 14.05 4.25 11.95
N ILE A 149 13.00 4.71 11.28
CA ILE A 149 12.58 6.12 11.23
C ILE A 149 11.57 6.44 12.33
N VAL A 150 10.49 5.65 12.40
CA VAL A 150 9.39 5.86 13.35
C VAL A 150 8.84 4.51 13.82
N GLN A 151 8.36 4.47 15.06
CA GLN A 151 7.78 3.27 15.66
C GLN A 151 6.54 3.63 16.45
N SER A 152 5.44 2.95 16.16
CA SER A 152 4.24 2.97 16.98
C SER A 152 4.35 1.93 18.09
N VAL A 153 4.01 2.34 19.32
CA VAL A 153 4.06 1.54 20.53
C VAL A 153 2.66 1.48 21.13
N MET A 154 2.16 0.25 21.25
CA MET A 154 0.89 -0.04 21.90
C MET A 154 0.78 0.63 23.28
N GLY A 155 -0.37 1.26 23.55
CA GLY A 155 -0.65 1.91 24.84
C GLY A 155 0.03 3.27 25.02
N ARG A 156 0.82 3.72 24.03
CA ARG A 156 1.43 5.06 23.98
C ARG A 156 0.93 5.85 22.78
N ASP A 157 0.94 5.23 21.60
CA ASP A 157 0.63 5.88 20.35
C ASP A 157 -0.75 5.46 19.85
N THR A 158 -1.54 6.42 19.36
CA THR A 158 -2.89 6.20 18.82
C THR A 158 -2.85 6.24 17.29
N TRP A 159 -1.79 5.73 16.69
CA TRP A 159 -1.57 5.66 15.24
C TRP A 159 -0.63 4.48 14.97
N GLN A 160 -0.61 3.99 13.73
CA GLN A 160 0.23 2.87 13.34
C GLN A 160 1.34 3.33 12.39
N ALA A 161 2.59 2.97 12.69
CA ALA A 161 3.74 3.27 11.85
C ALA A 161 3.90 2.24 10.73
N ILE A 162 3.02 2.32 9.74
CA ILE A 162 3.09 1.62 8.44
C ILE A 162 2.62 2.56 7.32
N ASP A 163 2.74 2.13 6.06
CA ASP A 163 2.25 2.80 4.87
C ASP A 163 2.90 4.17 4.66
N ALA A 164 4.23 4.17 4.59
CA ALA A 164 5.02 5.37 4.39
C ALA A 164 4.77 5.96 3.00
N ASN A 165 4.80 7.30 2.89
CA ASN A 165 4.99 8.03 1.65
C ASN A 165 5.86 9.26 1.89
N ALA A 166 6.98 9.37 1.17
CA ALA A 166 7.90 10.48 1.28
C ALA A 166 7.65 11.52 0.20
N ILE A 167 7.71 12.80 0.60
CA ILE A 167 7.55 13.94 -0.30
C ILE A 167 8.52 15.07 0.09
N ILE A 168 8.98 15.82 -0.89
CA ILE A 168 9.79 17.02 -0.68
C ILE A 168 8.89 18.23 -0.87
N ASP A 169 8.85 19.15 0.10
CA ASP A 169 8.11 20.40 -0.06
C ASP A 169 8.85 21.41 -0.96
N GLU A 170 8.18 22.50 -1.33
CA GLU A 170 8.74 23.57 -2.17
C GLU A 170 10.06 24.17 -1.62
N SER A 171 10.30 24.05 -0.31
CA SER A 171 11.51 24.55 0.34
C SER A 171 12.69 23.56 0.29
N GLY A 172 12.48 22.36 -0.27
CA GLY A 172 13.46 21.28 -0.29
C GLY A 172 13.49 20.46 1.00
N THR A 173 12.46 20.57 1.85
CA THR A 173 12.39 19.82 3.10
C THR A 173 11.69 18.47 2.88
N PRO A 174 12.28 17.35 3.28
CA PRO A 174 11.62 16.05 3.22
C PRO A 174 10.61 15.86 4.36
N TRP A 175 9.48 15.26 4.01
CA TRP A 175 8.39 14.88 4.91
C TRP A 175 7.99 13.42 4.68
N LEU A 176 7.40 12.81 5.69
CA LEU A 176 6.90 11.44 5.64
C LEU A 176 5.44 11.40 6.08
N ALA A 177 4.53 11.13 5.14
CA ALA A 177 3.16 10.74 5.45
C ALA A 177 3.13 9.25 5.80
N PHE A 178 2.29 8.86 6.75
CA PHE A 178 2.07 7.45 7.07
C PHE A 178 0.80 7.25 7.90
N GLY A 179 0.35 6.00 8.02
CA GLY A 179 -0.73 5.63 8.93
C GLY A 179 -1.70 4.63 8.34
N SER A 180 -2.24 3.79 9.21
CA SER A 180 -3.29 2.84 8.91
C SER A 180 -4.15 2.71 10.17
N PHE A 181 -5.48 2.83 10.03
CA PHE A 181 -6.45 2.78 11.12
C PHE A 181 -6.19 3.82 12.24
N TRP A 182 -6.64 3.55 13.47
CA TRP A 182 -6.40 4.37 14.65
C TRP A 182 -6.77 5.86 14.44
N ASP A 183 -5.90 6.80 14.83
CA ASP A 183 -6.11 8.24 14.64
C ASP A 183 -5.74 8.72 13.22
N GLY A 184 -5.68 7.81 12.26
CA GLY A 184 -5.53 8.08 10.83
C GLY A 184 -4.12 8.51 10.42
N ILE A 185 -4.09 9.32 9.36
CA ILE A 185 -2.89 9.68 8.62
C ILE A 185 -2.12 10.79 9.32
N LYS A 186 -0.82 10.57 9.49
CA LYS A 186 0.15 11.50 10.07
C LYS A 186 1.11 12.00 9.01
N LEU A 187 1.68 13.17 9.24
CA LEU A 187 2.78 13.75 8.47
C LEU A 187 3.85 14.20 9.46
N VAL A 188 5.08 13.78 9.22
CA VAL A 188 6.23 14.15 10.06
C VAL A 188 7.35 14.74 9.23
N LYS A 189 8.00 15.77 9.77
CA LYS A 189 9.18 16.37 9.15
C LYS A 189 10.39 15.45 9.32
N LEU A 190 11.11 15.18 8.24
CA LEU A 190 12.36 14.42 8.25
C LEU A 190 13.57 15.37 8.32
N LYS A 191 14.72 14.82 8.73
CA LYS A 191 16.01 15.45 8.47
C LYS A 191 16.28 15.53 6.97
N ASP A 192 17.09 16.49 6.53
CA ASP A 192 17.47 16.67 5.12
C ASP A 192 18.06 15.42 4.46
N ASP A 193 18.72 14.55 5.23
CA ASP A 193 19.29 13.28 4.76
C ASP A 193 18.32 12.08 4.84
N MET A 194 17.07 12.33 5.23
CA MET A 194 15.99 11.35 5.47
C MET A 194 16.30 10.27 6.52
N SER A 195 17.42 10.37 7.25
CA SER A 195 17.88 9.32 8.16
C SER A 195 17.06 9.18 9.45
N ALA A 196 16.26 10.19 9.79
CA ALA A 196 15.40 10.21 10.98
C ALA A 196 14.37 11.34 10.87
N MET A 197 13.40 11.35 11.79
CA MET A 197 12.57 12.53 12.04
C MET A 197 13.43 13.71 12.50
N ALA A 198 13.04 14.92 12.09
CA ALA A 198 13.70 16.16 12.48
C ALA A 198 13.59 16.43 14.00
N TRP A 199 14.53 17.22 14.53
CA TRP A 199 14.45 17.78 15.88
C TRP A 199 14.64 19.30 15.85
N PRO A 200 13.75 20.11 16.48
CA PRO A 200 12.51 19.70 17.15
C PRO A 200 11.54 18.99 16.19
N GLN A 201 10.79 18.03 16.72
CA GLN A 201 9.83 17.29 15.91
C GLN A 201 8.68 18.20 15.48
N GLU A 202 8.18 17.94 14.27
CA GLU A 202 7.01 18.60 13.71
C GLU A 202 6.07 17.54 13.14
N TRP A 203 4.81 17.58 13.59
CA TRP A 203 3.79 16.58 13.31
C TRP A 203 2.49 17.27 12.91
N HIS A 204 1.83 16.72 11.88
CA HIS A 204 0.49 17.10 11.47
C HIS A 204 -0.38 15.85 11.32
N SER A 205 -1.67 15.96 11.62
CA SER A 205 -2.64 14.94 11.21
C SER A 205 -3.30 15.42 9.93
N LEU A 206 -3.35 14.57 8.92
CA LEU A 206 -3.81 14.97 7.59
C LEU A 206 -5.24 14.51 7.30
N ALA A 207 -5.57 13.28 7.71
CA ALA A 207 -6.86 12.66 7.43
C ALA A 207 -7.20 11.64 8.52
N ARG A 208 -8.49 11.41 8.73
CA ARG A 208 -9.02 10.44 9.70
C ARG A 208 -10.22 9.74 9.12
N ARG A 209 -10.58 8.61 9.72
CA ARG A 209 -11.94 8.09 9.67
C ARG A 209 -12.41 7.93 11.11
N PRO A 210 -13.29 8.81 11.61
CA PRO A 210 -13.59 8.86 13.04
C PRO A 210 -14.00 7.49 13.60
N SER A 211 -13.32 7.10 14.68
CA SER A 211 -13.58 5.86 15.41
C SER A 211 -14.52 6.13 16.59
N THR A 212 -15.38 5.17 16.87
CA THR A 212 -16.15 5.09 18.12
C THR A 212 -15.53 4.14 19.13
N GLN A 213 -14.54 3.34 18.70
CA GLN A 213 -13.77 2.42 19.51
C GLN A 213 -12.67 3.14 20.31
N GLN A 214 -12.21 2.53 21.40
CA GLN A 214 -11.08 3.09 22.15
C GLN A 214 -9.80 2.94 21.33
N PRO A 215 -8.94 3.98 21.24
CA PRO A 215 -7.76 3.96 20.37
C PRO A 215 -6.68 2.96 20.80
N TYR A 216 -6.81 2.32 21.97
CA TYR A 216 -5.89 1.28 22.45
C TYR A 216 -6.50 -0.12 22.40
N GLU A 217 -7.67 -0.28 21.79
CA GLU A 217 -8.23 -1.59 21.51
C GLU A 217 -7.37 -2.34 20.48
N TYR A 218 -7.28 -3.66 20.69
CA TYR A 218 -6.80 -4.58 19.68
C TYR A 218 -7.87 -4.74 18.62
N GLU A 219 -7.46 -4.89 17.35
CA GLU A 219 -8.38 -5.21 16.25
C GLU A 219 -9.45 -4.12 16.04
N LEU A 220 -9.01 -2.86 15.89
CA LEU A 220 -9.92 -1.80 15.44
C LEU A 220 -10.60 -2.24 14.14
N THR A 221 -11.94 -2.20 14.17
CA THR A 221 -12.79 -2.58 13.04
C THR A 221 -13.38 -1.35 12.35
N ASP A 222 -13.38 -0.20 13.01
CA ASP A 222 -13.66 1.11 12.43
C ASP A 222 -12.36 1.88 12.14
N SER A 223 -12.48 3.17 11.76
CA SER A 223 -11.34 3.96 11.28
C SER A 223 -10.62 3.38 10.06
N GLN A 224 -11.36 2.76 9.14
CA GLN A 224 -10.79 2.13 7.96
C GLN A 224 -10.28 3.19 6.94
N ILE A 225 -9.06 3.67 7.19
CA ILE A 225 -8.28 4.63 6.39
C ILE A 225 -6.80 4.25 6.50
N GLU A 226 -6.09 4.19 5.38
CA GLU A 226 -4.66 3.87 5.32
C GLU A 226 -4.02 4.31 3.98
N ALA A 227 -2.77 3.89 3.72
CA ALA A 227 -2.09 4.06 2.44
C ALA A 227 -2.11 5.50 1.91
N ALA A 228 -1.57 6.42 2.70
CA ALA A 228 -1.45 7.82 2.29
C ALA A 228 -0.45 7.98 1.15
N PHE A 229 -0.82 8.72 0.10
CA PHE A 229 0.08 9.11 -0.96
C PHE A 229 -0.12 10.59 -1.30
N LEU A 230 0.93 11.40 -1.14
CA LEU A 230 0.93 12.82 -1.43
C LEU A 230 1.45 13.08 -2.84
N TYR A 231 0.73 13.89 -3.59
CA TYR A 231 1.08 14.25 -4.96
C TYR A 231 0.84 15.74 -5.20
N GLU A 232 1.77 16.41 -5.84
CA GLU A 232 1.61 17.80 -6.25
C GLU A 232 1.09 17.86 -7.69
N HIS A 233 -0.01 18.57 -7.90
CA HIS A 233 -0.55 18.82 -9.23
C HIS A 233 -1.10 20.25 -9.32
N ASN A 234 -0.62 21.02 -10.28
CA ASN A 234 -0.83 22.46 -10.38
C ASN A 234 -0.55 23.15 -9.05
N ASP A 235 -1.49 23.93 -8.53
CA ASP A 235 -1.31 24.71 -7.31
C ASP A 235 -1.77 23.94 -6.04
N TYR A 236 -1.82 22.61 -6.04
CA TYR A 236 -2.36 21.83 -4.92
C TYR A 236 -1.52 20.59 -4.59
N TYR A 237 -1.46 20.28 -3.30
CA TYR A 237 -1.16 18.95 -2.79
C TYR A 237 -2.43 18.12 -2.72
N TYR A 238 -2.42 16.94 -3.32
CA TYR A 238 -3.45 15.92 -3.22
C TYR A 238 -3.01 14.85 -2.24
N LEU A 239 -3.85 14.57 -1.25
CA LEU A 239 -3.70 13.43 -0.36
C LEU A 239 -4.64 12.34 -0.83
N PHE A 240 -4.08 11.33 -1.46
CA PHE A 240 -4.76 10.08 -1.73
C PHE A 240 -4.69 9.20 -0.48
N VAL A 241 -5.79 8.51 -0.19
CA VAL A 241 -5.89 7.52 0.89
C VAL A 241 -6.72 6.35 0.39
N SER A 242 -6.51 5.19 1.01
CA SER A 242 -7.40 4.05 0.82
C SER A 242 -8.35 3.92 1.99
N LEU A 243 -9.61 3.65 1.67
CA LEU A 243 -10.70 3.52 2.63
C LEU A 243 -11.25 2.09 2.62
N ASP A 244 -11.82 1.71 3.76
CA ASP A 244 -12.46 0.42 3.99
C ASP A 244 -11.46 -0.75 4.05
N MET A 245 -11.89 -1.99 3.78
CA MET A 245 -11.11 -3.18 4.10
C MET A 245 -10.45 -3.77 2.86
N CYS A 246 -9.12 -3.76 2.89
CA CYS A 246 -8.29 -4.58 2.00
C CYS A 246 -8.35 -6.06 2.38
N CYS A 247 -7.60 -6.85 1.61
CA CYS A 247 -7.00 -8.10 2.06
C CYS A 247 -8.02 -9.23 2.36
N ARG A 248 -9.19 -9.17 1.70
CA ARG A 248 -10.28 -10.15 1.83
C ARG A 248 -10.63 -10.80 0.49
N GLY A 249 -9.71 -10.75 -0.48
CA GLY A 249 -9.90 -11.23 -1.84
C GLY A 249 -11.13 -10.58 -2.47
N ILE A 250 -12.02 -11.39 -3.03
CA ILE A 250 -13.29 -10.94 -3.63
C ILE A 250 -14.24 -10.22 -2.64
N ASN A 251 -14.04 -10.38 -1.33
CA ASN A 251 -14.86 -9.73 -0.30
C ASN A 251 -14.27 -8.40 0.19
N SER A 252 -13.20 -7.91 -0.44
CA SER A 252 -12.64 -6.59 -0.15
C SER A 252 -13.61 -5.51 -0.67
N ASP A 253 -13.74 -4.42 0.08
CA ASP A 253 -14.55 -3.24 -0.29
C ASP A 253 -13.71 -1.96 -0.37
N TYR A 254 -12.40 -2.16 -0.49
CA TYR A 254 -11.35 -1.16 -0.61
C TYR A 254 -11.61 -0.17 -1.77
N LYS A 255 -11.35 1.11 -1.50
CA LYS A 255 -11.55 2.20 -2.48
C LYS A 255 -10.54 3.32 -2.26
N ILE A 256 -10.23 4.03 -3.34
CA ILE A 256 -9.32 5.18 -3.32
C ILE A 256 -10.14 6.46 -3.17
N ALA A 257 -9.75 7.28 -2.21
CA ALA A 257 -10.33 8.59 -1.97
C ALA A 257 -9.25 9.67 -1.92
N VAL A 258 -9.66 10.91 -2.16
CA VAL A 258 -8.74 12.05 -2.25
C VAL A 258 -9.33 13.31 -1.60
N GLY A 259 -8.45 14.13 -1.05
CA GLY A 259 -8.68 15.53 -0.75
C GLY A 259 -7.47 16.36 -1.18
N ARG A 260 -7.60 17.68 -1.20
CA ARG A 260 -6.52 18.58 -1.60
C ARG A 260 -6.31 19.75 -0.65
N SER A 261 -5.10 20.30 -0.64
CA SER A 261 -4.69 21.46 0.15
C SER A 261 -3.75 22.33 -0.66
N LYS A 262 -3.71 23.64 -0.36
CA LYS A 262 -2.66 24.55 -0.86
C LYS A 262 -1.35 24.39 -0.09
N GLU A 263 -1.42 23.89 1.13
CA GLU A 263 -0.28 23.69 2.02
C GLU A 263 -0.07 22.20 2.24
N LEU A 264 1.17 21.72 2.20
CA LEU A 264 1.50 20.31 2.43
C LEU A 264 0.97 19.80 3.78
N THR A 265 0.95 20.65 4.80
CA THR A 265 0.49 20.33 6.16
C THR A 265 -1.04 20.34 6.29
N GLY A 266 -1.77 20.61 5.21
CA GLY A 266 -3.22 20.70 5.21
C GLY A 266 -3.77 22.08 5.64
N PRO A 267 -5.08 22.19 5.88
CA PRO A 267 -6.05 21.10 5.90
C PRO A 267 -6.38 20.57 4.49
N TYR A 268 -6.46 19.26 4.36
CA TYR A 268 -6.97 18.61 3.14
C TYR A 268 -8.49 18.61 3.16
N ILE A 269 -9.09 19.14 2.09
CA ILE A 269 -10.54 19.24 1.91
C ILE A 269 -10.98 18.40 0.72
N ASP A 270 -12.19 17.84 0.80
CA ASP A 270 -12.82 17.12 -0.30
C ASP A 270 -13.49 18.07 -1.31
N ARG A 271 -14.05 17.52 -2.39
CA ARG A 271 -14.75 18.27 -3.44
C ARG A 271 -15.98 19.03 -2.91
N ALA A 272 -16.59 18.56 -1.83
CA ALA A 272 -17.72 19.22 -1.18
C ALA A 272 -17.31 20.33 -0.19
N GLY A 273 -16.00 20.51 0.06
CA GLY A 273 -15.44 21.54 0.92
C GLY A 273 -15.31 21.12 2.39
N PHE A 274 -15.40 19.84 2.71
CA PHE A 274 -15.27 19.32 4.07
C PHE A 274 -13.90 18.71 4.32
N THR A 275 -13.41 18.84 5.56
CA THR A 275 -12.06 18.39 5.93
C THR A 275 -11.94 16.87 6.04
N MET A 276 -10.82 16.33 5.59
CA MET A 276 -10.45 14.92 5.77
C MET A 276 -10.21 14.54 7.24
N LEU A 277 -9.96 15.52 8.12
CA LEU A 277 -9.86 15.28 9.56
C LEU A 277 -11.18 14.87 10.21
N ASP A 278 -12.30 15.21 9.58
CA ASP A 278 -13.66 14.87 10.05
C ASP A 278 -14.21 13.61 9.36
N GLY A 279 -13.39 12.90 8.56
CA GLY A 279 -13.81 11.70 7.83
C GLY A 279 -14.31 11.93 6.42
N ASN A 280 -14.24 13.15 5.90
CA ASN A 280 -14.70 13.46 4.55
C ASN A 280 -13.61 13.22 3.52
N SER A 281 -13.98 12.79 2.31
CA SER A 281 -13.05 12.62 1.18
C SER A 281 -13.86 12.38 -0.09
N THR A 282 -13.27 12.67 -1.24
CA THR A 282 -13.88 12.36 -2.53
C THR A 282 -13.43 10.98 -2.98
N VAL A 283 -14.32 9.99 -3.00
CA VAL A 283 -14.02 8.67 -3.58
C VAL A 283 -13.86 8.81 -5.09
N ILE A 284 -12.74 8.36 -5.63
CA ILE A 284 -12.39 8.50 -7.06
C ILE A 284 -12.23 7.16 -7.78
N ALA A 285 -11.98 6.07 -7.07
CA ALA A 285 -11.89 4.75 -7.68
C ALA A 285 -12.41 3.66 -6.74
N ILE A 286 -13.22 2.76 -7.31
CA ILE A 286 -13.73 1.53 -6.70
C ILE A 286 -13.70 0.41 -7.75
N GLY A 287 -13.71 -0.86 -7.33
CA GLY A 287 -13.81 -1.98 -8.25
C GLY A 287 -15.06 -1.88 -9.16
N ASP A 288 -14.96 -2.36 -10.40
CA ASP A 288 -16.06 -2.34 -11.37
C ASP A 288 -17.11 -3.44 -11.11
N GLY A 289 -16.86 -4.33 -10.14
CA GLY A 289 -17.69 -5.48 -9.82
C GLY A 289 -17.72 -6.55 -10.93
N LYS A 290 -16.80 -6.48 -11.90
CA LYS A 290 -16.68 -7.42 -13.02
C LYS A 290 -15.27 -7.99 -13.13
N GLN A 291 -14.29 -7.12 -13.32
CA GLN A 291 -12.87 -7.47 -13.34
C GLN A 291 -12.27 -7.36 -11.94
N PHE A 292 -12.66 -6.33 -11.18
CA PHE A 292 -12.11 -6.07 -9.85
C PHE A 292 -13.22 -5.88 -8.82
N ALA A 293 -13.11 -6.59 -7.69
CA ALA A 293 -14.03 -6.43 -6.57
C ALA A 293 -13.79 -5.11 -5.83
N ALA A 294 -12.52 -4.75 -5.67
CA ALA A 294 -12.04 -3.55 -5.01
C ALA A 294 -10.61 -3.24 -5.45
N LEU A 295 -10.15 -2.02 -5.18
CA LEU A 295 -8.77 -1.58 -5.42
C LEU A 295 -8.36 -0.49 -4.44
N GLY A 296 -7.06 -0.38 -4.19
CA GLY A 296 -6.49 0.65 -3.33
C GLY A 296 -4.99 0.50 -3.16
N HIS A 297 -4.49 1.10 -2.08
CA HIS A 297 -3.07 1.32 -1.81
C HIS A 297 -2.35 1.90 -3.02
N ASN A 298 -2.76 3.10 -3.40
CA ASN A 298 -2.31 3.70 -4.65
C ASN A 298 -1.03 4.51 -4.49
N SER A 299 -0.36 4.68 -5.61
CA SER A 299 0.67 5.69 -5.82
C SER A 299 0.43 6.43 -7.14
N VAL A 300 1.00 7.62 -7.29
CA VAL A 300 0.75 8.52 -8.43
C VAL A 300 2.06 9.08 -8.96
N TYR A 301 2.23 9.07 -10.28
CA TYR A 301 3.45 9.57 -10.93
C TYR A 301 3.12 10.21 -12.28
N GLU A 302 3.82 11.29 -12.61
CA GLU A 302 3.89 11.82 -13.97
C GLU A 302 4.84 10.94 -14.81
N ILE A 303 4.35 10.47 -15.96
CA ILE A 303 5.11 9.71 -16.95
C ILE A 303 4.87 10.34 -18.31
N ASP A 304 5.94 10.86 -18.92
CA ASP A 304 5.92 11.47 -20.26
C ASP A 304 4.85 12.58 -20.42
N GLY A 305 4.59 13.34 -19.34
CA GLY A 305 3.63 14.46 -19.30
C GLY A 305 2.18 14.07 -18.99
N GLU A 306 1.93 12.81 -18.62
CA GLU A 306 0.63 12.31 -18.18
C GLU A 306 0.71 11.71 -16.78
N ASP A 307 -0.31 11.94 -15.96
CA ASP A 307 -0.38 11.39 -14.61
C ASP A 307 -0.94 9.96 -14.65
N TYR A 308 -0.29 9.03 -13.95
CA TYR A 308 -0.72 7.64 -13.84
C TYR A 308 -0.89 7.24 -12.38
N LEU A 309 -1.99 6.54 -12.11
CA LEU A 309 -2.26 5.87 -10.85
C LEU A 309 -1.79 4.41 -10.93
N PHE A 310 -0.95 4.03 -9.97
CA PHE A 310 -0.57 2.65 -9.70
C PHE A 310 -1.32 2.19 -8.46
N ALA A 311 -1.90 1.00 -8.49
CA ALA A 311 -2.59 0.41 -7.34
C ALA A 311 -2.58 -1.11 -7.47
N HIS A 312 -3.04 -1.80 -6.43
CA HIS A 312 -3.45 -3.19 -6.57
C HIS A 312 -4.97 -3.31 -6.58
N GLY A 313 -5.49 -4.29 -7.31
CA GLY A 313 -6.91 -4.63 -7.32
C GLY A 313 -7.15 -6.12 -7.16
N TYR A 314 -8.24 -6.46 -6.48
CA TYR A 314 -8.63 -7.86 -6.25
C TYR A 314 -9.41 -8.39 -7.45
N SER A 315 -8.74 -9.19 -8.28
CA SER A 315 -9.24 -9.72 -9.55
C SER A 315 -10.36 -10.73 -9.33
N ILE A 316 -11.57 -10.47 -9.81
CA ILE A 316 -12.70 -11.41 -9.74
C ILE A 316 -12.45 -12.66 -10.60
N PRO A 317 -11.93 -12.55 -11.85
CA PRO A 317 -11.58 -13.73 -12.65
C PRO A 317 -10.53 -14.64 -12.00
N ASP A 318 -9.65 -14.07 -11.18
CA ASP A 318 -8.55 -14.78 -10.51
C ASP A 318 -8.84 -15.00 -9.00
N ASP A 319 -10.11 -15.22 -8.63
CA ASP A 319 -10.57 -15.57 -7.28
C ASP A 319 -10.09 -14.61 -6.15
N GLY A 320 -10.02 -13.32 -6.48
CA GLY A 320 -9.62 -12.25 -5.57
C GLY A 320 -8.10 -12.07 -5.45
N GLU A 321 -7.30 -12.64 -6.35
CA GLU A 321 -5.86 -12.38 -6.40
C GLU A 321 -5.58 -10.89 -6.59
N SER A 322 -4.59 -10.37 -5.88
CA SER A 322 -4.14 -8.97 -5.97
C SER A 322 -3.28 -8.77 -7.21
N LYS A 323 -3.77 -7.99 -8.17
CA LYS A 323 -3.11 -7.72 -9.46
C LYS A 323 -2.74 -6.24 -9.60
N LEU A 324 -1.66 -5.96 -10.33
CA LEU A 324 -1.23 -4.60 -10.63
C LEU A 324 -2.26 -3.87 -11.50
N ILE A 325 -2.65 -2.67 -11.08
CA ILE A 325 -3.44 -1.72 -11.85
C ILE A 325 -2.55 -0.52 -12.16
N ILE A 326 -2.48 -0.15 -13.44
CA ILE A 326 -1.87 1.09 -13.91
C ILE A 326 -2.90 1.78 -14.79
N THR A 327 -3.36 2.96 -14.41
CA THR A 327 -4.43 3.67 -15.14
C THR A 327 -4.10 5.15 -15.24
N PRO A 328 -4.40 5.82 -16.36
CA PRO A 328 -4.24 7.27 -16.45
C PRO A 328 -5.15 7.98 -15.42
N ILE A 329 -4.69 9.14 -14.96
CA ILE A 329 -5.49 10.10 -14.19
C ILE A 329 -5.86 11.23 -15.14
N HIS A 330 -7.16 11.45 -15.29
CA HIS A 330 -7.67 12.66 -15.94
C HIS A 330 -7.98 13.72 -14.89
N TRP A 331 -7.85 14.98 -15.26
CA TRP A 331 -8.18 16.10 -14.37
C TRP A 331 -9.35 16.88 -14.95
N ASP A 332 -10.37 17.13 -14.13
CA ASP A 332 -11.48 17.99 -14.55
C ASP A 332 -11.14 19.48 -14.50
N ASN A 333 -12.06 20.32 -14.96
CA ASN A 333 -11.87 21.77 -15.04
C ASN A 333 -11.67 22.44 -13.66
N ASP A 334 -11.98 21.73 -12.56
CA ASP A 334 -11.80 22.21 -11.19
C ASP A 334 -10.55 21.59 -10.54
N ASP A 335 -9.67 20.98 -11.35
CA ASP A 335 -8.46 20.24 -10.96
C ASP A 335 -8.75 19.05 -10.02
N TRP A 336 -9.84 18.30 -10.21
CA TRP A 336 -10.03 17.06 -9.47
C TRP A 336 -9.71 15.83 -10.32
N PRO A 337 -9.07 14.80 -9.72
CA PRO A 337 -8.73 13.59 -10.46
C PRO A 337 -9.99 12.77 -10.76
N ILE A 338 -10.01 12.19 -11.95
CA ILE A 338 -11.01 11.27 -12.47
C ILE A 338 -10.27 10.00 -12.91
N ILE A 339 -10.72 8.86 -12.41
CA ILE A 339 -10.17 7.55 -12.74
C ILE A 339 -11.23 6.74 -13.48
N ASP A 340 -10.91 6.29 -14.69
CA ASP A 340 -11.63 5.19 -15.34
C ASP A 340 -10.73 3.95 -15.39
N ILE A 341 -10.97 3.00 -14.49
CA ILE A 341 -10.19 1.76 -14.41
C ILE A 341 -10.30 0.86 -15.65
N ASN A 342 -11.20 1.16 -16.59
CA ASN A 342 -11.28 0.47 -17.88
C ASN A 342 -10.23 0.97 -18.89
N GLU A 343 -9.61 2.14 -18.64
CA GLU A 343 -8.52 2.68 -19.46
C GLU A 343 -7.14 2.19 -18.99
N ARG A 344 -7.11 1.27 -18.02
CA ARG A 344 -5.88 0.68 -17.48
C ARG A 344 -4.99 0.07 -18.58
N LEU A 345 -3.68 0.18 -18.36
CA LEU A 345 -2.65 -0.43 -19.22
C LEU A 345 -2.48 -1.94 -18.96
N THR A 346 -2.84 -2.39 -17.76
CA THR A 346 -2.80 -3.79 -17.35
C THR A 346 -4.08 -4.53 -17.77
N LYS A 347 -4.03 -5.86 -17.87
CA LYS A 347 -5.15 -6.64 -18.44
C LYS A 347 -6.33 -6.82 -17.48
#